data_AF-U9TBW2-F1
#
_entry.id   AF-U9TBW2-F1
#
_cell.length_a   1.000
_cell.length_b   1.000
_cell.length_c   1.000
_cell.angle_alpha   90.00
_cell.angle_beta   90.00
_cell.angle_gamma   90.00
#
_symmetry.space_group_name_H-M   'P 1'
#
loop_
_entity.id
_entity.type
_entity.pdbx_description
1 polymer ?
#
loop_
_entity_poly.entity_id
_entity_poly.type
_entity_poly.pdbx_seq_one_letter_code
_entity_poly.pdbx_strand_id
1 'polypeptide(L)'
;MKMNKKIFTFLLSLFLLNLILHINVIIATRNYIPTNLDINLSPKNILVGSYTGGRSHLKPMLDIAAVLIERGHNVIMLSSGNYTPASEYPTIKQISLGPPLTVKNTGDSARLIQAEFDYILISKIFESTVKSYKSTFEIYKDTAIDNNIDLFICYTMFNDACLDVAHSLKKPVVGFMSFLYVTDAQTYKSDPMFHCNISLENESFLERFKCTIIRPLHIISLLYTPLNQINDLRNQMSIEPVYMSFRRLLRTSLVFIDTFFGLELPQTLPSNVQEIGPIISKDYPPLTPELSNFINGHDRVLYIAFGGRFFTTTENNNKILQSIIEIVNKNMIDGVIWSLVMTSKNDFSPTLNLTNGLQVQTSSILNNEHPNIRITNFVPQFAVLN
;
A
#
# COMPACT_ATOMS: atom_id res chain seq x y z
N MET A 1 -6.01 45.51 41.64
CA MET A 1 -5.07 46.40 40.91
C MET A 1 -5.73 46.81 39.60
N LYS A 2 -6.27 48.04 39.50
CA LYS A 2 -6.97 48.53 38.30
C LYS A 2 -5.93 48.85 37.23
N MET A 3 -5.70 47.90 36.31
CA MET A 3 -4.84 48.14 35.16
C MET A 3 -5.45 49.27 34.31
N ASN A 4 -4.69 50.36 34.13
CA ASN A 4 -5.17 51.57 33.47
C ASN A 4 -5.62 51.21 32.04
N LYS A 5 -6.88 51.50 31.69
CA LYS A 5 -7.52 51.06 30.45
C LYS A 5 -6.70 51.45 29.21
N LYS A 6 -6.01 52.60 29.27
CA LYS A 6 -5.08 53.07 28.23
C LYS A 6 -3.86 52.14 28.04
N ILE A 7 -3.29 51.62 29.12
CA ILE A 7 -2.14 50.71 29.09
C ILE A 7 -2.56 49.36 28.50
N PHE A 8 -3.75 48.86 28.85
CA PHE A 8 -4.27 47.62 28.28
C PHE A 8 -4.52 47.75 26.77
N THR A 9 -5.14 48.85 26.32
CA THR A 9 -5.33 49.09 24.88
C THR A 9 -3.99 49.25 24.14
N PHE A 10 -2.99 49.88 24.75
CA PHE A 10 -1.68 50.04 24.14
C PHE A 10 -0.96 48.69 23.99
N LEU A 11 -0.96 47.85 25.04
CA LEU A 11 -0.38 46.50 25.00
C LEU A 11 -1.13 45.58 24.03
N LEU A 12 -2.46 45.66 23.98
CA LEU A 12 -3.26 44.91 23.03
C LEU A 12 -2.97 45.35 21.59
N SER A 13 -2.75 46.65 21.36
CA SER A 13 -2.38 47.16 20.03
C SER A 13 -1.00 46.68 19.59
N LEU A 14 -0.01 46.65 20.50
CA LEU A 14 1.32 46.09 20.25
C LEU A 14 1.26 44.57 19.98
N PHE A 15 0.44 43.84 20.73
CA PHE A 15 0.24 42.40 20.53
C PHE A 15 -0.42 42.09 19.18
N LEU A 16 -1.45 42.85 18.80
CA LEU A 16 -2.09 42.74 17.49
C LEU A 16 -1.14 43.14 16.35
N LEU A 17 -0.32 44.18 16.53
CA LEU A 17 0.70 44.56 15.55
C LEU A 17 1.74 43.44 15.38
N ASN A 18 2.14 42.78 16.46
CA ASN A 18 3.06 41.65 16.44
C ASN A 18 2.45 40.43 15.74
N LEU A 19 1.16 40.15 15.95
CA LEU A 19 0.43 39.13 15.18
C LEU A 19 0.40 39.46 13.69
N ILE A 20 0.16 40.72 13.31
CA ILE A 20 0.14 41.14 11.90
C ILE A 20 1.54 41.09 11.27
N LEU A 21 2.60 41.40 12.03
CA LEU A 21 4.00 41.42 11.54
C LEU A 21 4.69 40.05 11.58
N HIS A 22 4.23 39.09 12.40
CA HIS A 22 4.76 37.72 12.46
C HIS A 22 3.93 36.67 11.73
N ILE A 23 2.71 37.01 11.31
CA ILE A 23 2.02 36.24 10.29
C ILE A 23 2.59 36.65 8.93
N ASN A 24 3.80 36.17 8.62
CA ASN A 24 4.10 35.80 7.24
C ASN A 24 3.25 34.55 6.96
N VAL A 25 1.97 34.73 6.61
CA VAL A 25 1.33 33.68 5.81
C VAL A 25 2.12 33.71 4.51
N ILE A 26 3.11 32.83 4.40
CA ILE A 26 3.50 32.31 3.11
C ILE A 26 2.25 31.57 2.65
N ILE A 27 1.29 32.30 2.09
CA ILE A 27 0.36 31.72 1.15
C ILE A 27 1.28 31.39 -0.01
N ALA A 28 1.92 30.22 0.08
CA ALA A 28 2.36 29.55 -1.10
C ALA A 28 1.05 29.27 -1.85
N THR A 29 0.61 30.25 -2.63
CA THR A 29 -0.12 29.96 -3.85
C THR A 29 0.81 29.03 -4.59
N ARG A 30 0.68 27.72 -4.36
CA ARG A 30 1.10 26.71 -5.32
C ARG A 30 0.20 26.99 -6.52
N ASN A 31 0.58 27.99 -7.30
CA ASN A 31 0.14 28.13 -8.65
C ASN A 31 0.42 26.76 -9.25
N TYR A 32 -0.64 26.08 -9.68
CA TYR A 32 -0.53 24.83 -10.41
C TYR A 32 0.53 25.04 -11.49
N ILE A 33 1.70 24.43 -11.30
CA ILE A 33 2.76 24.47 -12.30
C ILE A 33 2.23 23.62 -13.44
N PRO A 34 1.98 24.19 -14.63
CA PRO A 34 1.50 23.41 -15.76
C PRO A 34 2.44 22.23 -15.97
N THR A 35 1.89 21.06 -16.30
CA THR A 35 2.67 19.87 -16.69
C THR A 35 3.65 20.16 -17.83
N ASN A 36 3.38 21.21 -18.62
CA ASN A 36 4.20 21.71 -19.72
C ASN A 36 5.15 22.86 -19.32
N LEU A 37 5.51 23.02 -18.05
CA LEU A 37 6.57 23.96 -17.71
C LEU A 37 7.88 23.43 -18.33
N ASP A 38 8.40 24.13 -19.35
CA ASP A 38 9.69 23.87 -20.00
C ASP A 38 10.83 24.06 -19.00
N ILE A 39 10.96 23.11 -18.08
CA ILE A 39 12.23 22.83 -17.44
C ILE A 39 13.01 22.10 -18.51
N ASN A 40 14.16 22.65 -18.92
CA ASN A 40 15.06 22.03 -19.90
C ASN A 40 15.62 20.74 -19.28
N LEU A 41 14.82 19.67 -19.31
CA LEU A 41 15.08 18.39 -18.67
C LEU A 41 15.69 17.46 -19.71
N SER A 42 16.95 17.08 -19.49
CA SER A 42 17.48 15.90 -20.16
C SER A 42 16.65 14.69 -19.73
N PRO A 43 16.12 13.86 -20.64
CA PRO A 43 15.46 12.62 -20.30
C PRO A 43 16.30 11.77 -19.34
N LYS A 44 15.64 11.14 -18.37
CA LYS A 44 16.26 10.26 -17.38
C LYS A 44 15.59 8.90 -17.44
N ASN A 45 16.36 7.85 -17.23
CA ASN A 45 15.83 6.48 -17.16
C ASN A 45 15.56 6.13 -15.69
N ILE A 46 14.30 5.85 -15.37
CA ILE A 46 13.82 5.65 -14.00
C ILE A 46 13.35 4.22 -13.85
N LEU A 47 13.80 3.57 -12.79
CA LEU A 47 13.35 2.23 -12.43
C LEU A 47 12.37 2.32 -11.27
N VAL A 48 11.17 1.77 -11.43
CA VAL A 48 10.18 1.59 -10.35
C VAL A 48 10.21 0.13 -9.91
N GLY A 49 10.49 -0.14 -8.63
CA GLY A 49 10.71 -1.48 -8.11
C GLY A 49 9.80 -1.84 -6.93
N SER A 50 9.13 -2.99 -7.00
CA SER A 50 8.45 -3.60 -5.85
C SER A 50 8.59 -5.12 -5.89
N TYR A 51 9.37 -5.69 -4.97
CA TYR A 51 9.49 -7.15 -4.86
C TYR A 51 8.16 -7.82 -4.49
N THR A 52 7.41 -7.25 -3.55
CA THR A 52 6.11 -7.81 -3.16
C THR A 52 5.09 -7.70 -4.28
N GLY A 53 5.15 -6.62 -5.05
CA GLY A 53 4.24 -6.32 -6.14
C GLY A 53 2.80 -6.10 -5.68
N GLY A 54 1.88 -6.16 -6.65
CA GLY A 54 0.45 -5.95 -6.42
C GLY A 54 0.04 -4.47 -6.41
N ARG A 55 -1.26 -4.26 -6.60
CA ARG A 55 -1.83 -2.93 -6.86
C ARG A 55 -1.56 -1.91 -5.75
N SER A 56 -1.63 -2.32 -4.49
CA SER A 56 -1.41 -1.42 -3.35
C SER A 56 0.01 -0.87 -3.23
N HIS A 57 0.99 -1.55 -3.81
CA HIS A 57 2.39 -1.13 -3.75
C HIS A 57 2.79 -0.38 -5.02
N LEU A 58 2.34 -0.88 -6.17
CA LEU A 58 2.75 -0.37 -7.47
C LEU A 58 1.94 0.82 -7.93
N LYS A 59 0.60 0.79 -7.79
CA LYS A 59 -0.27 1.79 -8.42
C LYS A 59 0.11 3.24 -8.04
N PRO A 60 0.29 3.58 -6.75
CA PRO A 60 0.68 4.95 -6.38
C PRO A 60 2.04 5.36 -6.97
N MET A 61 3.03 4.46 -6.99
CA MET A 61 4.33 4.73 -7.62
C MET A 61 4.20 4.90 -9.15
N LEU A 62 3.27 4.20 -9.78
CA LEU A 62 3.02 4.32 -11.23
C LEU A 62 2.24 5.58 -11.59
N ASP A 63 1.38 6.08 -10.69
CA ASP A 63 0.75 7.40 -10.86
C ASP A 63 1.81 8.53 -10.79
N ILE A 64 2.82 8.41 -9.92
CA ILE A 64 4.00 9.29 -9.96
C ILE A 64 4.77 9.10 -11.27
N ALA A 65 5.00 7.85 -11.69
CA ALA A 65 5.73 7.54 -12.91
C ALA A 65 5.05 8.11 -14.16
N ALA A 66 3.73 8.09 -14.24
CA ALA A 66 2.96 8.66 -15.34
C ALA A 66 3.26 10.16 -15.51
N VAL A 67 3.28 10.91 -14.41
CA VAL A 67 3.66 12.34 -14.42
C VAL A 67 5.12 12.54 -14.85
N LEU A 68 6.02 11.63 -14.48
CA LEU A 68 7.42 11.69 -14.90
C LEU A 68 7.58 11.38 -16.41
N ILE A 69 6.78 10.47 -16.95
CA ILE A 69 6.74 10.15 -18.39
C ILE A 69 6.22 11.36 -19.18
N GLU A 70 5.16 12.01 -18.72
CA GLU A 70 4.64 13.26 -19.33
C GLU A 70 5.70 14.36 -19.40
N ARG A 71 6.65 14.36 -18.44
CA ARG A 71 7.79 15.29 -18.39
C ARG A 71 9.01 14.82 -19.21
N GLY A 72 8.87 13.78 -20.03
CA GLY A 72 9.92 13.31 -20.93
C GLY A 72 10.92 12.33 -20.32
N HIS A 73 10.61 11.70 -19.19
CA HIS A 73 11.44 10.63 -18.61
C HIS A 73 11.00 9.24 -19.11
N ASN A 74 11.94 8.30 -19.13
CA ASN A 74 11.67 6.90 -19.46
C ASN A 74 11.49 6.11 -18.17
N VAL A 75 10.47 5.24 -18.09
CA VAL A 75 10.22 4.42 -16.89
C VAL A 75 10.15 2.95 -17.25
N ILE A 76 10.83 2.13 -16.45
CA ILE A 76 10.72 0.66 -16.46
C ILE A 76 10.28 0.21 -15.06
N MET A 77 9.39 -0.79 -15.00
CA MET A 77 8.89 -1.35 -13.75
C MET A 77 9.40 -2.77 -13.53
N LEU A 78 9.92 -3.05 -12.34
CA LEU A 78 10.29 -4.39 -11.87
C LEU A 78 9.37 -4.82 -10.73
N SER A 79 8.70 -5.98 -10.91
CA SER A 79 7.84 -6.54 -9.88
C SER A 79 7.70 -8.06 -9.98
N SER A 80 7.46 -8.71 -8.86
CA SER A 80 6.97 -10.08 -8.84
C SER A 80 5.52 -10.15 -9.32
N GLY A 81 5.15 -11.26 -9.94
CA GLY A 81 3.83 -11.49 -10.51
C GLY A 81 3.56 -10.69 -11.78
N ASN A 82 2.37 -10.86 -12.35
CA ASN A 82 1.93 -10.07 -13.49
C ASN A 82 1.06 -8.92 -12.96
N TYR A 83 1.67 -7.76 -12.71
CA TYR A 83 0.87 -6.54 -12.74
C TYR A 83 0.54 -6.37 -14.23
N THR A 84 -0.69 -6.02 -14.60
CA THR A 84 -0.99 -5.70 -16.00
C THR A 84 -0.91 -4.19 -16.15
N PRO A 85 0.29 -3.56 -16.16
CA PRO A 85 0.39 -2.13 -16.37
C PRO A 85 -0.18 -1.77 -17.74
N ALA A 86 -0.19 -2.69 -18.72
CA ALA A 86 -0.69 -2.43 -20.07
C ALA A 86 -2.10 -1.81 -20.16
N SER A 87 -2.99 -2.05 -19.18
CA SER A 87 -4.34 -1.48 -19.19
C SER A 87 -4.44 -0.07 -18.61
N GLU A 88 -3.55 0.31 -17.69
CA GLU A 88 -3.58 1.63 -17.00
C GLU A 88 -2.39 2.52 -17.37
N TYR A 89 -1.25 1.89 -17.63
CA TYR A 89 0.05 2.48 -17.96
C TYR A 89 0.67 1.74 -19.16
N PRO A 90 0.07 1.84 -20.37
CA PRO A 90 0.46 1.07 -21.56
C PRO A 90 1.91 1.26 -22.01
N THR A 91 2.51 2.39 -21.66
CA THR A 91 3.89 2.75 -22.01
C THR A 91 4.93 2.17 -21.06
N ILE A 92 4.54 1.71 -19.86
CA ILE A 92 5.47 1.21 -18.85
C ILE A 92 5.72 -0.29 -19.07
N LYS A 93 6.94 -0.62 -19.45
CA LYS A 93 7.39 -2.01 -19.58
C LYS A 93 7.58 -2.64 -18.19
N GLN A 94 6.95 -3.79 -17.96
CA GLN A 94 7.25 -4.64 -16.81
C GLN A 94 8.36 -5.64 -17.12
N ILE A 95 9.31 -5.79 -16.20
CA ILE A 95 10.22 -6.93 -16.10
C ILE A 95 9.82 -7.72 -14.84
N SER A 96 9.65 -9.04 -15.00
CA SER A 96 9.22 -9.90 -13.90
C SER A 96 10.38 -10.27 -12.98
N LEU A 97 10.16 -10.19 -11.66
CA LEU A 97 11.07 -10.71 -10.63
C LEU A 97 10.78 -12.17 -10.27
N GLY A 98 9.75 -12.78 -10.88
CA GLY A 98 9.29 -14.12 -10.57
C GLY A 98 7.77 -14.20 -10.33
N PRO A 99 7.27 -15.33 -9.82
CA PRO A 99 5.85 -15.51 -9.55
C PRO A 99 5.36 -14.57 -8.42
N PRO A 100 4.04 -14.27 -8.34
CA PRO A 100 3.49 -13.48 -7.24
C PRO A 100 3.76 -14.15 -5.89
N LEU A 101 4.09 -13.35 -4.87
CA LEU A 101 4.16 -13.85 -3.50
C LEU A 101 2.76 -14.24 -3.02
N THR A 102 2.54 -15.54 -2.78
CA THR A 102 1.28 -16.06 -2.25
C THR A 102 1.52 -17.06 -1.13
N VAL A 103 0.66 -16.98 -0.13
CA VAL A 103 0.63 -17.88 1.03
C VAL A 103 -0.57 -18.83 0.98
N LYS A 104 -1.48 -18.66 0.00
CA LYS A 104 -2.73 -19.45 -0.14
C LYS A 104 -2.48 -20.96 -0.21
N ASN A 105 -1.42 -21.38 -0.91
CA ASN A 105 -1.11 -22.79 -1.15
C ASN A 105 0.04 -23.30 -0.25
N THR A 106 0.35 -22.57 0.82
CA THR A 106 1.36 -22.99 1.80
C THR A 106 0.69 -23.64 3.00
N GLY A 107 1.45 -24.38 3.82
CA GLY A 107 0.95 -24.94 5.08
C GLY A 107 0.46 -23.90 6.09
N ASP A 108 0.65 -22.61 5.80
CA ASP A 108 0.33 -21.49 6.67
C ASP A 108 -1.02 -20.82 6.35
N SER A 109 -1.67 -21.25 5.27
CA SER A 109 -2.95 -20.71 4.83
C SER A 109 -4.03 -20.83 5.91
N ALA A 110 -4.12 -21.97 6.58
CA ALA A 110 -5.07 -22.21 7.67
C ALA A 110 -4.86 -21.23 8.84
N ARG A 111 -3.60 -20.99 9.22
CA ARG A 111 -3.26 -20.03 10.28
C ARG A 111 -3.65 -18.61 9.89
N LEU A 112 -3.46 -18.21 8.64
CA LEU A 112 -3.82 -16.87 8.18
C LEU A 112 -5.32 -16.61 8.13
N ILE A 113 -6.12 -17.66 7.96
CA ILE A 113 -7.58 -17.55 7.96
C ILE A 113 -8.15 -17.56 9.38
N GLN A 114 -7.53 -18.31 10.29
CA GLN A 114 -8.09 -18.60 11.62
C GLN A 114 -7.46 -17.82 12.77
N ALA A 115 -6.23 -17.32 12.62
CA ALA A 115 -5.53 -16.60 13.67
C ALA A 115 -5.57 -15.08 13.45
N GLU A 116 -5.55 -14.33 14.55
CA GLU A 116 -5.27 -12.90 14.48
C GLU A 116 -3.93 -12.65 13.79
N PHE A 117 -3.83 -11.51 13.10
CA PHE A 117 -2.62 -11.14 12.39
C PHE A 117 -1.46 -10.99 13.37
N ASP A 118 -0.50 -11.91 13.27
CA ASP A 118 0.67 -11.97 14.16
C ASP A 118 1.96 -11.84 13.36
N TYR A 119 2.98 -11.23 13.98
CA TYR A 119 4.27 -10.87 13.39
C TYR A 119 5.05 -12.04 12.79
N ILE A 120 4.62 -13.28 13.04
CA ILE A 120 5.14 -14.50 12.40
C ILE A 120 4.97 -14.43 10.87
N LEU A 121 3.91 -13.81 10.34
CA LEU A 121 3.77 -13.63 8.90
C LEU A 121 4.87 -12.74 8.31
N ILE A 122 5.29 -11.70 9.02
CA ILE A 122 6.38 -10.82 8.60
C ILE A 122 7.67 -11.63 8.43
N SER A 123 8.00 -12.47 9.42
CA SER A 123 9.20 -13.32 9.37
C SER A 123 9.22 -14.18 8.12
N LYS A 124 8.06 -14.71 7.70
CA LYS A 124 7.94 -15.54 6.49
C LYS A 124 8.12 -14.74 5.21
N ILE A 125 7.59 -13.51 5.14
CA ILE A 125 7.85 -12.60 4.02
C ILE A 125 9.34 -12.28 3.93
N PHE A 126 10.02 -12.08 5.06
CA PHE A 126 11.47 -11.93 5.12
C PHE A 126 12.19 -13.18 4.62
N GLU A 127 11.81 -14.38 5.06
CA GLU A 127 12.39 -15.63 4.55
C GLU A 127 12.22 -15.79 3.04
N SER A 128 11.05 -15.45 2.49
CA SER A 128 10.85 -15.42 1.03
C SER A 128 11.79 -14.45 0.33
N THR A 129 11.95 -13.24 0.91
CA THR A 129 12.88 -12.22 0.40
C THR A 129 14.32 -12.73 0.41
N VAL A 130 14.75 -13.40 1.48
CA VAL A 130 16.09 -14.03 1.59
C VAL A 130 16.27 -15.09 0.50
N LYS A 131 15.31 -16.01 0.34
CA LYS A 131 15.39 -17.12 -0.63
C LYS A 131 15.56 -16.65 -2.07
N SER A 132 14.89 -15.57 -2.46
CA SER A 132 14.98 -15.02 -3.82
C SER A 132 15.95 -13.85 -3.94
N TYR A 133 16.68 -13.49 -2.89
CA TYR A 133 17.47 -12.25 -2.86
C TYR A 133 18.48 -12.20 -4.01
N LYS A 134 19.27 -13.26 -4.20
CA LYS A 134 20.33 -13.30 -5.22
C LYS A 134 19.78 -13.09 -6.63
N SER A 135 18.78 -13.87 -7.03
CA SER A 135 18.16 -13.74 -8.35
C SER A 135 17.48 -12.40 -8.55
N THR A 136 16.80 -11.89 -7.51
CA THR A 136 16.14 -10.58 -7.53
C THR A 136 17.16 -9.46 -7.70
N PHE A 137 18.28 -9.53 -6.97
CA PHE A 137 19.39 -8.58 -7.07
C PHE A 137 20.01 -8.57 -8.46
N GLU A 138 20.29 -9.74 -9.03
CA GLU A 138 20.84 -9.88 -10.38
C GLU A 138 19.90 -9.24 -11.42
N ILE A 139 18.58 -9.53 -11.37
CA ILE A 139 17.60 -8.93 -12.29
C ILE A 139 17.54 -7.40 -12.16
N TYR A 140 17.53 -6.85 -10.94
CA TYR A 140 17.57 -5.41 -10.73
C TYR A 140 18.87 -4.79 -11.27
N LYS A 141 20.01 -5.42 -11.00
CA LYS A 141 21.33 -4.93 -11.41
C LYS A 141 21.48 -4.94 -12.93
N ASP A 142 21.16 -6.05 -13.57
CA ASP A 142 21.29 -6.21 -15.02
C ASP A 142 20.34 -5.25 -15.73
N THR A 143 19.08 -5.15 -15.28
CA THR A 143 18.15 -4.14 -15.80
C THR A 143 18.71 -2.72 -15.65
N ALA A 144 19.28 -2.41 -14.48
CA ALA A 144 19.80 -1.07 -14.22
C ALA A 144 20.96 -0.70 -15.14
N ILE A 145 21.84 -1.66 -15.42
CA ILE A 145 22.98 -1.49 -16.33
C ILE A 145 22.50 -1.39 -17.78
N ASP A 146 21.70 -2.37 -18.23
CA ASP A 146 21.27 -2.50 -19.63
C ASP A 146 20.42 -1.30 -20.09
N ASN A 147 19.68 -0.68 -19.17
CA ASN A 147 18.78 0.43 -19.46
C ASN A 147 19.34 1.78 -18.99
N ASN A 148 20.61 1.84 -18.58
CA ASN A 148 21.29 3.06 -18.11
C ASN A 148 20.45 3.84 -17.07
N ILE A 149 19.99 3.14 -16.03
CA ILE A 149 19.10 3.74 -15.03
C ILE A 149 19.82 4.87 -14.28
N ASP A 150 19.14 6.01 -14.19
CA ASP A 150 19.58 7.22 -13.50
C ASP A 150 19.02 7.34 -12.09
N LEU A 151 17.80 6.82 -11.85
CA LEU A 151 17.07 6.94 -10.60
C LEU A 151 16.28 5.67 -10.30
N PHE A 152 16.31 5.25 -9.03
CA PHE A 152 15.45 4.20 -8.51
C PHE A 152 14.29 4.80 -7.70
N ILE A 153 13.09 4.27 -7.89
CA ILE A 153 11.94 4.45 -7.02
C ILE A 153 11.58 3.08 -6.47
N CYS A 154 11.94 2.80 -5.23
CA CYS A 154 11.76 1.49 -4.62
C CYS A 154 10.66 1.54 -3.56
N TYR A 155 9.73 0.59 -3.61
CA TYR A 155 8.92 0.31 -2.43
C TYR A 155 9.86 -0.05 -1.26
N THR A 156 9.69 0.62 -0.13
CA THR A 156 10.73 0.67 0.91
C THR A 156 10.83 -0.62 1.72
N MET A 157 9.71 -1.32 1.90
CA MET A 157 9.64 -2.53 2.72
C MET A 157 9.78 -3.79 1.86
N PHE A 158 10.50 -4.79 2.37
CA PHE A 158 10.68 -6.09 1.71
C PHE A 158 11.26 -6.01 0.29
N ASN A 159 12.08 -5.01 -0.02
CA ASN A 159 12.69 -4.82 -1.34
C ASN A 159 14.18 -4.48 -1.24
N ASP A 160 14.88 -5.20 -0.35
CA ASP A 160 16.31 -5.03 -0.11
C ASP A 160 17.14 -5.03 -1.39
N ALA A 161 16.83 -5.92 -2.34
CA ALA A 161 17.53 -5.99 -3.62
C ALA A 161 17.49 -4.66 -4.42
N CYS A 162 16.34 -3.98 -4.50
CA CYS A 162 16.21 -2.69 -5.19
C CYS A 162 17.09 -1.63 -4.51
N LEU A 163 17.07 -1.58 -3.18
CA LEU A 163 17.82 -0.62 -2.36
C LEU A 163 19.33 -0.89 -2.40
N ASP A 164 19.73 -2.15 -2.36
CA ASP A 164 21.13 -2.58 -2.39
C ASP A 164 21.74 -2.42 -3.78
N VAL A 165 20.99 -2.67 -4.86
CA VAL A 165 21.45 -2.39 -6.23
C VAL A 165 21.68 -0.89 -6.42
N ALA A 166 20.71 -0.05 -6.04
CA ALA A 166 20.88 1.40 -6.14
C ALA A 166 22.13 1.89 -5.37
N HIS A 167 22.33 1.37 -4.16
CA HIS A 167 23.50 1.67 -3.34
C HIS A 167 24.81 1.20 -4.01
N SER A 168 24.87 -0.05 -4.45
CA SER A 168 26.08 -0.64 -5.06
C SER A 168 26.48 0.05 -6.37
N LEU A 169 25.50 0.50 -7.16
CA LEU A 169 25.72 1.26 -8.39
C LEU A 169 25.92 2.77 -8.15
N LYS A 170 25.86 3.22 -6.89
CA LYS A 170 25.93 4.63 -6.48
C LYS A 170 24.91 5.50 -7.22
N LYS A 171 23.70 4.97 -7.40
CA LYS A 171 22.57 5.65 -8.04
C LYS A 171 21.64 6.23 -6.98
N PRO A 172 21.04 7.41 -7.21
CA PRO A 172 20.04 7.95 -6.32
C PRO A 172 18.83 7.01 -6.23
N VAL A 173 18.23 6.95 -5.05
CA VAL A 173 17.02 6.18 -4.78
C VAL A 173 16.01 7.05 -4.04
N VAL A 174 14.74 6.90 -4.40
CA VAL A 174 13.60 7.43 -3.68
C VAL A 174 12.85 6.25 -3.07
N GLY A 175 12.66 6.28 -1.76
CA GLY A 175 11.81 5.33 -1.06
C GLY A 175 10.35 5.66 -1.22
N PHE A 176 9.50 4.64 -1.33
CA PHE A 176 8.06 4.78 -1.29
C PHE A 176 7.45 3.86 -0.22
N MET A 177 6.49 4.36 0.56
CA MET A 177 5.68 3.56 1.50
C MET A 177 4.32 4.23 1.72
N SER A 178 3.36 3.50 2.27
CA SER A 178 1.98 3.99 2.48
C SER A 178 1.61 4.16 3.95
N PHE A 179 2.60 4.28 4.85
CA PHE A 179 2.37 4.40 6.28
C PHE A 179 3.58 5.04 6.99
N LEU A 180 3.31 5.59 8.18
CA LEU A 180 4.28 6.37 8.96
C LEU A 180 4.89 5.62 10.15
N TYR A 181 4.40 4.43 10.50
CA TYR A 181 4.77 3.73 11.74
C TYR A 181 6.25 3.33 11.86
N VAL A 182 6.96 3.22 10.73
CA VAL A 182 8.36 2.75 10.71
C VAL A 182 9.39 3.88 10.53
N THR A 183 8.94 5.13 10.36
CA THR A 183 9.83 6.27 10.11
C THR A 183 10.49 6.75 11.40
N ASP A 184 9.77 6.72 12.52
CA ASP A 184 10.30 7.04 13.84
C ASP A 184 9.52 6.31 14.95
N ALA A 185 10.22 5.91 16.01
CA ALA A 185 9.61 5.20 17.13
C ALA A 185 9.09 6.21 18.15
N GLN A 186 7.77 6.23 18.36
CA GLN A 186 7.10 7.18 19.25
C GLN A 186 6.41 6.42 20.39
N THR A 187 6.59 6.86 21.64
CA THR A 187 6.09 6.15 22.84
C THR A 187 4.57 6.20 23.03
N TYR A 188 3.88 7.04 22.25
CA TYR A 188 2.43 7.17 22.22
C TYR A 188 1.79 6.49 20.99
N LYS A 189 2.60 5.86 20.13
CA LYS A 189 2.14 5.17 18.91
C LYS A 189 2.50 3.69 18.97
N SER A 190 1.64 2.85 18.42
CA SER A 190 1.97 1.46 18.13
C SER A 190 1.30 1.04 16.82
N ASP A 191 1.77 -0.08 16.29
CA ASP A 191 1.13 -0.77 15.16
C ASP A 191 0.16 -1.85 15.69
N PRO A 192 -1.07 -1.97 15.13
CA PRO A 192 -1.98 -3.08 15.43
C PRO A 192 -1.37 -4.47 15.26
N MET A 193 -0.34 -4.60 14.40
CA MET A 193 0.46 -5.81 14.23
C MET A 193 1.15 -6.30 15.51
N PHE A 194 1.37 -5.41 16.49
CA PHE A 194 1.89 -5.80 17.80
C PHE A 194 0.80 -6.28 18.78
N HIS A 195 -0.46 -6.39 18.32
CA HIS A 195 -1.66 -6.56 19.15
C HIS A 195 -1.77 -5.46 20.20
N CYS A 196 -1.60 -4.23 19.73
CA CYS A 196 -1.57 -3.01 20.52
C CYS A 196 -2.44 -1.95 19.85
N ASN A 197 -3.03 -1.07 20.64
CA ASN A 197 -3.81 0.04 20.11
C ASN A 197 -2.91 1.01 19.33
N ILE A 198 -3.46 1.62 18.27
CA ILE A 198 -2.73 2.56 17.41
C ILE A 198 -2.19 3.74 18.23
N SER A 199 -3.07 4.31 19.09
CA SER A 199 -2.69 5.29 20.10
C SER A 199 -2.52 4.62 21.44
N LEU A 200 -1.41 4.92 22.10
CA LEU A 200 -1.13 4.51 23.47
C LEU A 200 -1.37 5.66 24.46
N GLU A 201 -1.92 6.80 24.05
CA GLU A 201 -2.07 8.01 24.89
C GLU A 201 -2.84 7.75 26.18
N ASN A 202 -3.87 6.89 26.12
CA ASN A 202 -4.71 6.56 27.26
C ASN A 202 -4.37 5.19 27.88
N GLU A 203 -3.31 4.54 27.42
CA GLU A 203 -2.88 3.24 27.92
C GLU A 203 -2.08 3.35 29.21
N SER A 204 -2.19 2.31 30.03
CA SER A 204 -1.40 2.18 31.25
C SER A 204 0.11 2.13 30.95
N PHE A 205 0.94 2.46 31.93
CA PHE A 205 2.40 2.34 31.79
C PHE A 205 2.83 0.92 31.38
N LEU A 206 2.19 -0.11 31.94
CA LEU A 206 2.55 -1.50 31.64
C LEU A 206 2.23 -1.86 30.19
N GLU A 207 1.07 -1.46 29.67
CA GLU A 207 0.72 -1.68 28.27
C GLU A 207 1.63 -0.89 27.33
N ARG A 208 1.94 0.38 27.65
CA ARG A 208 2.93 1.17 26.91
C ARG A 208 4.30 0.49 26.85
N PHE A 209 4.78 0.00 27.99
CA PHE A 209 6.07 -0.70 28.07
C PHE A 209 6.06 -2.00 27.25
N LYS A 210 5.00 -2.79 27.36
CA LYS A 210 4.80 -4.00 26.57
C LYS A 210 4.79 -3.70 25.07
N CYS A 211 4.02 -2.71 24.63
CA CYS A 211 3.87 -2.36 23.21
C CYS A 211 5.09 -1.66 22.62
N THR A 212 5.79 -0.83 23.39
CA THR A 212 6.93 -0.03 22.89
C THR A 212 8.26 -0.77 23.01
N ILE A 213 8.42 -1.67 23.99
CA ILE A 213 9.68 -2.36 24.27
C ILE A 213 9.56 -3.87 24.02
N ILE A 214 8.70 -4.56 24.76
CA ILE A 214 8.68 -6.03 24.77
C ILE A 214 8.28 -6.61 23.41
N ARG A 215 7.21 -6.09 22.80
CA ARG A 215 6.72 -6.54 21.49
C ARG A 215 7.73 -6.29 20.36
N PRO A 216 8.33 -5.09 20.21
CA PRO A 216 9.40 -4.88 19.24
C PRO A 216 10.62 -5.78 19.44
N LEU A 217 11.04 -6.04 20.68
CA LEU A 217 12.16 -6.96 20.96
C LEU A 217 11.85 -8.39 20.50
N HIS A 218 10.61 -8.86 20.69
CA HIS A 218 10.19 -10.15 20.18
C HIS A 218 10.26 -10.20 18.65
N ILE A 219 9.78 -9.17 17.95
CA ILE A 219 9.90 -9.12 16.48
C ILE A 219 11.37 -9.12 16.05
N ILE A 220 12.22 -8.32 16.69
CA ILE A 220 13.66 -8.31 16.40
C ILE A 220 14.27 -9.70 16.58
N SER A 221 13.90 -10.42 17.64
CA SER A 221 14.37 -11.79 17.88
C SER A 221 13.96 -12.75 16.78
N LEU A 222 12.74 -12.59 16.22
CA LEU A 222 12.27 -13.44 15.13
C LEU A 222 12.95 -13.11 13.80
N LEU A 223 13.20 -11.82 13.57
CA LEU A 223 13.88 -11.35 12.37
C LEU A 223 15.40 -11.56 12.42
N TYR A 224 15.98 -11.89 13.57
CA TYR A 224 17.42 -12.06 13.73
C TYR A 224 18.03 -13.02 12.69
N THR A 225 17.46 -14.22 12.55
CA THR A 225 17.94 -15.22 11.59
C THR A 225 17.86 -14.76 10.14
N PRO A 226 16.69 -14.35 9.60
CA PRO A 226 16.62 -13.90 8.20
C PRO A 226 17.46 -12.65 7.93
N LEU A 227 17.60 -11.73 8.90
CA LEU A 227 18.47 -10.56 8.76
C LEU A 227 19.96 -10.92 8.69
N ASN A 228 20.41 -11.96 9.38
CA ASN A 228 21.77 -12.46 9.24
C ASN A 228 21.97 -13.17 7.90
N GLN A 229 21.01 -14.01 7.49
CA GLN A 229 21.09 -14.73 6.21
C GLN A 229 21.17 -13.78 5.01
N ILE A 230 20.41 -12.68 4.99
CA ILE A 230 20.53 -11.69 3.91
C ILE A 230 21.89 -10.99 3.93
N ASN A 231 22.48 -10.75 5.10
CA ASN A 231 23.82 -10.18 5.21
C ASN A 231 24.92 -11.16 4.78
N ASP A 232 24.75 -12.46 5.03
CA ASP A 232 25.65 -13.50 4.48
C ASP A 232 25.60 -13.51 2.95
N LEU A 233 24.41 -13.39 2.36
CA LEU A 233 24.24 -13.28 0.91
C LEU A 233 24.86 -11.98 0.37
N ARG A 234 24.69 -10.85 1.05
CA ARG A 234 25.36 -9.59 0.70
C ARG A 234 26.87 -9.75 0.67
N ASN A 235 27.46 -10.36 1.70
CA ASN A 235 28.90 -10.62 1.78
C ASN A 235 29.38 -11.50 0.63
N GLN A 236 28.68 -12.60 0.32
CA GLN A 236 29.01 -13.48 -0.81
C GLN A 236 28.98 -12.74 -2.16
N MET A 237 28.16 -11.70 -2.26
CA MET A 237 28.01 -10.86 -3.45
C MET A 237 28.86 -9.57 -3.40
N SER A 238 29.73 -9.42 -2.40
CA SER A 238 30.54 -8.21 -2.16
C SER A 238 29.71 -6.92 -2.02
N ILE A 239 28.54 -7.04 -1.42
CA ILE A 239 27.64 -5.94 -1.07
C ILE A 239 27.82 -5.62 0.41
N GLU A 240 27.85 -4.34 0.76
CA GLU A 240 27.96 -3.90 2.16
C GLU A 240 26.76 -4.42 3.00
N PRO A 241 27.01 -5.19 4.07
CA PRO A 241 25.96 -5.59 5.00
C PRO A 241 25.28 -4.39 5.65
N VAL A 242 23.99 -4.53 5.92
CA VAL A 242 23.20 -3.51 6.60
C VAL A 242 22.20 -4.19 7.51
N TYR A 243 21.93 -3.59 8.68
CA TYR A 243 20.95 -4.13 9.60
C TYR A 243 19.57 -4.26 8.92
N MET A 244 19.08 -3.17 8.32
CA MET A 244 17.89 -3.18 7.45
C MET A 244 18.04 -2.09 6.38
N SER A 245 17.83 -2.43 5.11
CA SER A 245 18.03 -1.49 4.00
C SER A 245 17.17 -0.24 4.09
N PHE A 246 15.92 -0.38 4.55
CA PHE A 246 15.03 0.77 4.73
C PHE A 246 15.51 1.74 5.82
N ARG A 247 16.18 1.25 6.88
CA ARG A 247 16.74 2.12 7.94
C ARG A 247 17.87 2.99 7.37
N ARG A 248 18.67 2.44 6.46
CA ARG A 248 19.69 3.22 5.71
C ARG A 248 18.99 4.25 4.82
N LEU A 249 17.99 3.83 4.04
CA LEU A 249 17.23 4.71 3.15
C LEU A 249 16.63 5.92 3.87
N LEU A 250 15.97 5.71 5.03
CA LEU A 250 15.39 6.78 5.85
C LEU A 250 16.39 7.84 6.33
N ARG A 251 17.69 7.53 6.34
CA ARG A 251 18.75 8.44 6.77
C ARG A 251 19.49 9.12 5.62
N THR A 252 19.46 8.52 4.43
CA THR A 252 20.35 8.92 3.33
C THR A 252 19.61 9.44 2.10
N SER A 253 18.30 9.20 2.00
CA SER A 253 17.56 9.38 0.75
C SER A 253 16.18 10.00 0.97
N LEU A 254 15.60 10.54 -0.10
CA LEU A 254 14.21 11.02 -0.10
C LEU A 254 13.26 9.84 0.04
N VAL A 255 12.27 9.96 0.92
CA VAL A 255 11.22 8.95 1.12
C VAL A 255 9.86 9.61 1.03
N PHE A 256 9.03 9.08 0.13
CA PHE A 256 7.65 9.46 -0.05
C PHE A 256 6.72 8.56 0.75
N ILE A 257 5.81 9.22 1.47
CA ILE A 257 4.75 8.57 2.24
C ILE A 257 3.41 8.88 1.59
N ASP A 258 2.74 7.85 1.10
CA ASP A 258 1.38 7.92 0.58
C ASP A 258 0.38 7.73 1.71
N THR A 259 0.16 8.81 2.46
CA THR A 259 -0.88 8.93 3.48
C THR A 259 -1.49 10.34 3.40
N PHE A 260 -2.69 10.51 3.97
CA PHE A 260 -3.37 11.80 4.04
C PHE A 260 -2.94 12.55 5.29
N PHE A 261 -2.54 13.82 5.14
CA PHE A 261 -2.18 14.66 6.28
C PHE A 261 -3.35 14.79 7.25
N GLY A 262 -3.16 14.39 8.51
CA GLY A 262 -4.19 14.37 9.54
C GLY A 262 -4.96 13.05 9.69
N LEU A 263 -4.64 12.03 8.87
CA LEU A 263 -5.12 10.66 9.09
C LEU A 263 -4.27 9.90 10.12
N GLU A 264 -2.95 10.13 10.08
CA GLU A 264 -1.98 9.49 10.96
C GLU A 264 -1.87 10.21 12.31
N LEU A 265 -1.48 9.46 13.36
CA LEU A 265 -1.12 10.10 14.63
C LEU A 265 0.07 11.06 14.42
N PRO A 266 0.01 12.29 14.97
CA PRO A 266 1.04 13.30 14.78
C PRO A 266 2.42 12.76 15.15
N GLN A 267 3.44 13.06 14.35
CA GLN A 267 4.83 12.74 14.67
C GLN A 267 5.79 13.68 13.94
N THR A 268 7.02 13.79 14.43
CA THR A 268 8.08 14.51 13.73
C THR A 268 8.59 13.68 12.56
N LEU A 269 8.74 14.31 11.40
CA LEU A 269 9.36 13.70 10.23
C LEU A 269 10.70 14.35 9.92
N PRO A 270 11.74 13.56 9.58
CA PRO A 270 12.97 14.10 9.01
C PRO A 270 12.69 14.89 7.72
N SER A 271 13.54 15.87 7.39
CA SER A 271 13.36 16.72 6.20
C SER A 271 13.36 15.95 4.87
N ASN A 272 13.99 14.77 4.84
CA ASN A 272 14.02 13.87 3.69
C ASN A 272 12.82 12.92 3.64
N VAL A 273 11.89 12.96 4.58
CA VAL A 273 10.65 12.17 4.57
C VAL A 273 9.48 13.12 4.31
N GLN A 274 8.71 12.84 3.25
CA GLN A 274 7.66 13.74 2.77
C GLN A 274 6.34 12.97 2.62
N GLU A 275 5.31 13.44 3.32
CA GLU A 275 3.93 13.04 3.08
C GLU A 275 3.47 13.67 1.77
N ILE A 276 3.19 12.83 0.77
CA ILE A 276 2.76 13.25 -0.57
C ILE A 276 1.39 12.69 -0.95
N GLY A 277 0.77 11.94 -0.04
CA GLY A 277 -0.52 11.33 -0.26
C GLY A 277 -1.70 12.28 0.02
N PRO A 278 -2.93 11.80 -0.24
CA PRO A 278 -3.23 10.53 -0.89
C PRO A 278 -2.96 10.63 -2.39
N ILE A 279 -2.21 9.68 -2.92
CA ILE A 279 -1.95 9.60 -4.35
C ILE A 279 -3.17 8.97 -5.01
N ILE A 280 -3.88 9.79 -5.76
CA ILE A 280 -5.15 9.48 -6.39
C ILE A 280 -4.96 9.72 -7.90
N SER A 281 -5.24 8.70 -8.71
CA SER A 281 -5.14 8.82 -10.16
C SER A 281 -6.09 9.91 -10.66
N LYS A 282 -5.65 10.68 -11.66
CA LYS A 282 -6.48 11.70 -12.32
C LYS A 282 -7.62 11.05 -13.10
N ASP A 283 -7.29 9.96 -13.79
CA ASP A 283 -8.19 9.21 -14.65
C ASP A 283 -8.29 7.77 -14.14
N TYR A 284 -9.51 7.21 -14.23
CA TYR A 284 -9.78 5.82 -13.88
C TYR A 284 -10.31 5.08 -15.10
N PRO A 285 -10.03 3.77 -15.23
CA PRO A 285 -10.69 2.97 -16.25
C PRO A 285 -12.22 3.11 -16.06
N PRO A 286 -12.97 3.43 -17.12
CA PRO A 286 -14.42 3.59 -17.02
C PRO A 286 -15.07 2.25 -16.68
N LEU A 287 -16.30 2.31 -16.17
CA LEU A 287 -17.14 1.12 -16.07
C LEU A 287 -17.30 0.48 -17.46
N THR A 288 -17.26 -0.85 -17.51
CA THR A 288 -17.66 -1.56 -18.73
C THR A 288 -19.15 -1.30 -18.99
N PRO A 289 -19.62 -1.35 -20.25
CA PRO A 289 -21.04 -1.18 -20.55
C PRO A 289 -21.94 -2.13 -19.75
N GLU A 290 -21.46 -3.35 -19.51
CA GLU A 290 -22.15 -4.33 -18.69
C GLU A 290 -22.27 -3.91 -17.22
N LEU A 291 -21.19 -3.45 -16.59
CA LEU A 291 -21.24 -2.96 -15.21
C LEU A 291 -22.05 -1.68 -15.10
N SER A 292 -21.94 -0.77 -16.07
CA SER A 292 -22.74 0.45 -16.11
C SER A 292 -24.24 0.14 -16.23
N ASN A 293 -24.64 -0.78 -17.12
CA ASN A 293 -26.03 -1.19 -17.26
C ASN A 293 -26.54 -1.89 -16.00
N PHE A 294 -25.71 -2.73 -15.36
CA PHE A 294 -26.06 -3.37 -14.11
C PHE A 294 -26.28 -2.33 -13.01
N ILE A 295 -25.35 -1.39 -12.82
CA ILE A 295 -25.47 -0.36 -11.78
C ILE A 295 -26.69 0.53 -12.05
N ASN A 296 -26.88 0.99 -13.29
CA ASN A 296 -28.02 1.85 -13.66
C ASN A 296 -29.37 1.13 -13.60
N GLY A 297 -29.39 -0.20 -13.59
CA GLY A 297 -30.60 -1.01 -13.48
C GLY A 297 -31.06 -1.28 -12.04
N HIS A 298 -30.30 -0.83 -11.03
CA HIS A 298 -30.53 -1.13 -9.62
C HIS A 298 -30.39 0.15 -8.75
N ASP A 299 -31.27 0.32 -7.77
CA ASP A 299 -31.29 1.53 -6.93
C ASP A 299 -30.31 1.45 -5.74
N ARG A 300 -30.01 0.24 -5.26
CA ARG A 300 -29.23 -0.05 -4.05
C ARG A 300 -28.23 -1.16 -4.35
N VAL A 301 -27.08 -0.74 -4.87
CA VAL A 301 -25.99 -1.64 -5.24
C VAL A 301 -24.99 -1.79 -4.10
N LEU A 302 -24.74 -3.03 -3.66
CA LEU A 302 -23.67 -3.37 -2.75
C LEU A 302 -22.43 -3.82 -3.54
N TYR A 303 -21.35 -3.05 -3.45
CA TYR A 303 -20.04 -3.46 -3.95
C TYR A 303 -19.22 -4.14 -2.86
N ILE A 304 -18.69 -5.34 -3.16
CA ILE A 304 -17.90 -6.16 -2.25
C ILE A 304 -16.55 -6.46 -2.89
N ALA A 305 -15.47 -6.07 -2.21
CA ALA A 305 -14.11 -6.46 -2.55
C ALA A 305 -13.25 -6.61 -1.28
N PHE A 306 -12.56 -7.74 -1.15
CA PHE A 306 -11.66 -8.01 -0.02
C PHE A 306 -10.19 -7.72 -0.37
N GLY A 307 -9.96 -6.86 -1.37
CA GLY A 307 -8.63 -6.52 -1.86
C GLY A 307 -7.95 -7.63 -2.68
N GLY A 308 -6.69 -7.41 -3.03
CA GLY A 308 -5.98 -8.24 -4.00
C GLY A 308 -5.35 -9.53 -3.46
N ARG A 309 -5.39 -9.76 -2.14
CA ARG A 309 -4.68 -10.88 -1.48
C ARG A 309 -5.54 -11.76 -0.58
N PHE A 310 -6.82 -11.45 -0.43
CA PHE A 310 -7.71 -12.15 0.49
C PHE A 310 -8.14 -13.51 -0.05
N PHE A 311 -8.08 -14.53 0.79
CA PHE A 311 -8.65 -15.85 0.56
C PHE A 311 -9.16 -16.39 1.90
N THR A 312 -10.14 -17.30 1.86
CA THR A 312 -10.74 -17.90 3.05
C THR A 312 -11.27 -19.30 2.75
N THR A 313 -11.81 -19.99 3.75
CA THR A 313 -12.32 -21.36 3.61
C THR A 313 -13.62 -21.40 2.79
N THR A 314 -13.95 -22.58 2.25
CA THR A 314 -15.25 -22.83 1.61
C THR A 314 -16.41 -22.50 2.52
N GLU A 315 -16.32 -22.82 3.81
CA GLU A 315 -17.33 -22.47 4.80
C GLU A 315 -17.56 -20.95 4.91
N ASN A 316 -16.49 -20.16 4.98
CA ASN A 316 -16.60 -18.71 5.06
C ASN A 316 -17.11 -18.09 3.75
N ASN A 317 -16.64 -18.58 2.61
CA ASN A 317 -17.16 -18.18 1.30
C ASN A 317 -18.67 -18.48 1.17
N ASN A 318 -19.09 -19.66 1.61
CA ASN A 318 -20.50 -20.06 1.64
C ASN A 318 -21.34 -19.14 2.54
N LYS A 319 -20.85 -18.80 3.74
CA LYS A 319 -21.51 -17.85 4.65
C LYS A 319 -21.69 -16.47 4.01
N ILE A 320 -20.67 -15.96 3.34
CA ILE A 320 -20.74 -14.68 2.63
C ILE A 320 -21.75 -14.76 1.48
N LEU A 321 -21.67 -15.79 0.63
CA LEU A 321 -22.58 -15.96 -0.50
C LEU A 321 -24.03 -16.16 -0.06
N GLN A 322 -24.27 -16.97 0.97
CA GLN A 322 -25.59 -17.16 1.57
C GLN A 322 -26.15 -15.82 2.06
N SER A 323 -25.34 -15.04 2.79
CA SER A 323 -25.76 -13.73 3.30
C SER A 323 -26.14 -12.78 2.16
N ILE A 324 -25.35 -12.75 1.08
CA ILE A 324 -25.63 -11.98 -0.13
C ILE A 324 -26.98 -12.35 -0.75
N ILE A 325 -27.24 -13.66 -0.93
CA ILE A 325 -28.51 -14.13 -1.51
C ILE A 325 -29.68 -13.74 -0.60
N GLU A 326 -29.53 -13.89 0.72
CA GLU A 326 -30.61 -13.59 1.66
C GLU A 326 -30.95 -12.11 1.75
N ILE A 327 -29.98 -11.20 1.72
CA ILE A 327 -30.25 -9.76 1.75
C ILE A 327 -30.91 -9.27 0.44
N VAL A 328 -30.58 -9.89 -0.69
CA VAL A 328 -31.26 -9.67 -1.97
C VAL A 328 -32.70 -10.19 -1.90
N ASN A 329 -32.92 -11.42 -1.42
CA ASN A 329 -34.26 -12.00 -1.28
C ASN A 329 -35.17 -11.21 -0.31
N LYS A 330 -34.58 -10.55 0.68
CA LYS A 330 -35.28 -9.65 1.61
C LYS A 330 -35.51 -8.25 1.03
N ASN A 331 -35.15 -8.00 -0.22
CA ASN A 331 -35.20 -6.71 -0.88
C ASN A 331 -34.51 -5.59 -0.08
N MET A 332 -33.46 -5.90 0.69
CA MET A 332 -32.67 -4.90 1.43
C MET A 332 -31.72 -4.14 0.51
N ILE A 333 -31.23 -4.85 -0.50
CA ILE A 333 -30.47 -4.35 -1.65
C ILE A 333 -31.07 -5.00 -2.89
N ASP A 334 -30.87 -4.38 -4.05
CA ASP A 334 -31.38 -4.90 -5.33
C ASP A 334 -30.25 -5.19 -6.32
N GLY A 335 -29.02 -4.75 -6.08
CA GLY A 335 -27.84 -5.15 -6.86
C GLY A 335 -26.64 -5.52 -5.98
N VAL A 336 -25.85 -6.51 -6.41
CA VAL A 336 -24.58 -6.88 -5.76
C VAL A 336 -23.50 -7.04 -6.81
N ILE A 337 -22.34 -6.43 -6.57
CA ILE A 337 -21.13 -6.65 -7.36
C ILE A 337 -20.06 -7.20 -6.42
N TRP A 338 -19.63 -8.44 -6.60
CA TRP A 338 -18.59 -9.06 -5.78
C TRP A 338 -17.38 -9.47 -6.60
N SER A 339 -16.22 -8.90 -6.25
CA SER A 339 -14.93 -9.21 -6.88
C SER A 339 -14.20 -10.37 -6.20
N LEU A 340 -14.08 -11.50 -6.88
CA LEU A 340 -13.39 -12.71 -6.44
C LEU A 340 -11.95 -12.76 -6.99
N VAL A 341 -11.04 -11.96 -6.42
CA VAL A 341 -9.67 -11.83 -6.95
C VAL A 341 -8.82 -13.10 -6.71
N MET A 342 -8.74 -13.55 -5.46
CA MET A 342 -7.98 -14.76 -5.07
C MET A 342 -8.88 -15.93 -4.68
N THR A 343 -10.20 -15.78 -4.78
CA THR A 343 -11.19 -16.82 -4.47
C THR A 343 -11.61 -17.52 -5.75
N SER A 344 -11.42 -18.84 -5.82
CA SER A 344 -11.87 -19.64 -6.95
C SER A 344 -13.37 -19.92 -6.85
N LYS A 345 -14.05 -20.09 -7.98
CA LYS A 345 -15.43 -20.61 -8.00
C LYS A 345 -15.53 -22.02 -7.39
N ASN A 346 -14.43 -22.77 -7.39
CA ASN A 346 -14.35 -24.08 -6.75
C ASN A 346 -14.19 -23.99 -5.21
N ASP A 347 -13.96 -22.79 -4.66
CA ASP A 347 -13.85 -22.56 -3.22
C ASP A 347 -15.25 -22.37 -2.57
N PHE A 348 -16.31 -22.86 -3.20
CA PHE A 348 -17.71 -22.82 -2.74
C PHE A 348 -18.32 -24.22 -2.78
N SER A 349 -19.30 -24.50 -1.90
CA SER A 349 -20.09 -25.73 -2.00
C SER A 349 -21.00 -25.70 -3.24
N PRO A 350 -21.30 -26.85 -3.88
CA PRO A 350 -22.20 -26.88 -5.05
C PRO A 350 -23.60 -26.34 -4.76
N THR A 351 -24.08 -26.56 -3.53
CA THR A 351 -25.37 -26.08 -3.05
C THR A 351 -25.23 -25.35 -1.72
N LEU A 352 -26.13 -24.40 -1.48
CA LEU A 352 -26.30 -23.71 -0.20
C LEU A 352 -27.74 -23.83 0.28
N ASN A 353 -27.90 -24.11 1.57
CA ASN A 353 -29.20 -24.03 2.22
C ASN A 353 -29.36 -22.62 2.80
N LEU A 354 -30.41 -21.92 2.38
CA LEU A 354 -30.78 -20.61 2.92
C LEU A 354 -31.52 -20.79 4.25
N THR A 355 -31.59 -19.72 5.03
CA THR A 355 -32.26 -19.72 6.35
C THR A 355 -33.76 -20.05 6.27
N ASN A 356 -34.39 -19.80 5.12
CA ASN A 356 -35.80 -20.16 4.88
C ASN A 356 -36.01 -21.62 4.43
N GLY A 357 -34.96 -22.45 4.42
CA GLY A 357 -35.00 -23.85 4.01
C GLY A 357 -34.90 -24.10 2.51
N LEU A 358 -34.84 -23.05 1.68
CA LEU A 358 -34.61 -23.21 0.24
C LEU A 358 -33.16 -23.60 -0.03
N GLN A 359 -32.96 -24.46 -1.02
CA GLN A 359 -31.64 -24.81 -1.51
C GLN A 359 -31.35 -24.09 -2.83
N VAL A 360 -30.17 -23.50 -2.95
CA VAL A 360 -29.72 -22.78 -4.14
C VAL A 360 -28.47 -23.46 -4.71
N GLN A 361 -28.41 -23.59 -6.04
CA GLN A 361 -27.20 -24.00 -6.75
C GLN A 361 -26.24 -22.81 -6.81
N THR A 362 -25.02 -22.95 -6.29
CA THR A 362 -24.06 -21.83 -6.28
C THR A 362 -23.55 -21.50 -7.67
N SER A 363 -23.51 -22.49 -8.56
CA SER A 363 -23.04 -22.31 -9.94
C SER A 363 -23.83 -21.26 -10.70
N SER A 364 -25.15 -21.17 -10.53
CA SER A 364 -25.97 -20.15 -11.21
C SER A 364 -25.59 -18.74 -10.77
N ILE A 365 -25.32 -18.54 -9.48
CA ILE A 365 -24.88 -17.25 -8.95
C ILE A 365 -23.45 -16.92 -9.41
N LEU A 366 -22.54 -17.88 -9.26
CA LEU A 366 -21.12 -17.71 -9.62
C LEU A 366 -20.90 -17.52 -11.12
N ASN A 367 -21.83 -17.99 -11.96
CA ASN A 367 -21.82 -17.81 -13.41
C ASN A 367 -22.65 -16.63 -13.91
N ASN A 368 -23.08 -15.73 -13.00
CA ASN A 368 -23.82 -14.51 -13.33
C ASN A 368 -25.19 -14.76 -14.01
N GLU A 369 -25.87 -15.86 -13.65
CA GLU A 369 -27.24 -16.14 -14.10
C GLU A 369 -28.29 -15.44 -13.20
N HIS A 370 -27.90 -14.97 -12.02
CA HIS A 370 -28.77 -14.24 -11.11
C HIS A 370 -28.89 -12.76 -11.52
N PRO A 371 -30.10 -12.21 -11.72
CA PRO A 371 -30.26 -10.86 -12.27
C PRO A 371 -29.68 -9.77 -11.36
N ASN A 372 -29.71 -9.99 -10.04
CA ASN A 372 -29.32 -9.00 -9.04
C ASN A 372 -27.92 -9.24 -8.45
N ILE A 373 -27.18 -10.27 -8.89
CA ILE A 373 -25.87 -10.60 -8.33
C ILE A 373 -24.86 -10.78 -9.46
N ARG A 374 -23.80 -9.98 -9.40
CA ARG A 374 -22.71 -9.98 -10.36
C ARG A 374 -21.39 -10.34 -9.70
N ILE A 375 -20.82 -11.46 -10.12
CA ILE A 375 -19.49 -11.96 -9.76
C ILE A 375 -18.49 -11.59 -10.86
N THR A 376 -17.33 -11.09 -10.47
CA THR A 376 -16.25 -10.70 -11.39
C THR A 376 -14.88 -10.94 -10.77
N ASN A 377 -13.84 -11.04 -11.60
CA ASN A 377 -12.46 -11.19 -11.14
C ASN A 377 -11.81 -9.83 -10.84
N PHE A 378 -12.32 -8.76 -11.44
CA PHE A 378 -11.82 -7.39 -11.27
C PHE A 378 -12.91 -6.37 -11.62
N VAL A 379 -12.91 -5.24 -10.92
CA VAL A 379 -13.63 -4.03 -11.32
C VAL A 379 -12.73 -2.81 -11.18
N PRO A 380 -12.94 -1.76 -11.99
CA PRO A 380 -12.37 -0.45 -11.71
C PRO A 380 -13.02 0.13 -10.45
N GLN A 381 -12.48 -0.21 -9.27
CA GLN A 381 -13.08 0.09 -7.97
C GLN A 381 -13.49 1.56 -7.80
N PHE A 382 -12.63 2.51 -8.21
CA PHE A 382 -12.96 3.94 -8.12
C PHE A 382 -14.13 4.34 -9.03
N ALA A 383 -14.29 3.73 -10.20
CA ALA A 383 -15.42 4.01 -11.08
C ALA A 383 -16.73 3.36 -10.60
N VAL A 384 -16.67 2.35 -9.71
CA VAL A 384 -17.85 1.76 -9.07
C VAL A 384 -18.28 2.56 -7.84
N LEU A 385 -17.32 3.19 -7.15
CA LEU A 385 -17.56 3.94 -5.91
C LEU A 385 -17.93 5.41 -6.13
N ASN A 386 -17.72 5.94 -7.34
CA ASN A 386 -18.15 7.27 -7.76
C ASN A 386 -19.35 7.14 -8.70
#